data_AF-A0A2U2S0E4-F1
#
_entry.id   AF-A0A2U2S0E4-F1
#
_cell.length_a   1.000
_cell.length_b   1.000
_cell.length_c   1.000
_cell.angle_alpha   90.00
_cell.angle_beta   90.00
_cell.angle_gamma   90.00
#
_symmetry.space_group_name_H-M   'P 1'
#
loop_
_entity.id
_entity.type
_entity.pdbx_description
1 polymer ?
#
loop_
_entity_poly.entity_id
_entity_poly.type
_entity_poly.pdbx_seq_one_letter_code
_entity_poly.pdbx_strand_id
1 'polypeptide(L)' 'MNEFIITLIFIIILVSGVYFYAGYLTRTGKAEDADGNFIPDSWEENFGWFFSAKGLIMFALGLLLGYVLGVQFPDIF' A
#
# COMPACT_ATOMS: atom_id res chain seq x y z
N MET A 1 -15.25 -17.39 0.51
CA MET A 1 -15.30 -16.11 1.26
C MET A 1 -13.99 -15.90 2.02
N ASN A 2 -13.45 -16.95 2.64
CA ASN A 2 -12.10 -16.95 3.21
C ASN A 2 -11.01 -16.63 2.19
N GLU A 3 -11.11 -17.13 0.96
CA GLU A 3 -10.14 -16.89 -0.13
C GLU A 3 -10.08 -15.41 -0.49
N PHE A 4 -11.23 -14.74 -0.48
CA PHE A 4 -11.33 -13.30 -0.74
C PHE A 4 -10.65 -12.49 0.38
N ILE A 5 -10.90 -12.84 1.65
CA ILE A 5 -10.26 -12.20 2.81
C ILE A 5 -8.75 -12.38 2.76
N ILE A 6 -8.28 -13.61 2.53
CA ILE A 6 -6.84 -13.93 2.44
C ILE A 6 -6.21 -13.12 1.31
N THR A 7 -6.86 -13.05 0.14
CA THR A 7 -6.39 -12.27 -1.01
C THR A 7 -6.34 -10.77 -0.69
N LEU A 8 -7.36 -10.24 -0.02
CA LEU A 8 -7.41 -8.84 0.39
C LEU A 8 -6.27 -8.50 1.36
N ILE A 9 -6.06 -9.34 2.38
CA ILE A 9 -4.95 -9.18 3.34
C ILE A 9 -3.61 -9.24 2.60
N PHE A 10 -3.43 -10.19 1.68
CA PHE A 10 -2.23 -10.30 0.86
C PHE A 10 -1.98 -9.02 0.05
N ILE A 11 -3.00 -8.46 -0.61
CA ILE A 11 -2.88 -7.21 -1.37
C ILE A 11 -2.47 -6.06 -0.45
N ILE A 12 -3.08 -5.93 0.73
CA ILE A 12 -2.75 -4.88 1.70
C ILE A 12 -1.29 -4.96 2.12
N ILE A 13 -0.81 -6.17 2.45
CA ILE A 13 0.58 -6.40 2.84
C ILE A 13 1.51 -6.08 1.68
N LEU A 14 1.18 -6.54 0.46
CA LEU A 14 1.99 -6.30 -0.73
C LEU A 14 2.12 -4.80 -1.02
N VAL A 15 1.00 -4.07 -1.09
CA VAL A 15 0.96 -2.63 -1.37
C VAL A 15 1.71 -1.84 -0.29
N SER A 16 1.47 -2.15 0.98
CA SER A 16 2.19 -1.54 2.10
C SER A 16 3.69 -1.82 2.02
N GLY A 17 4.06 -3.05 1.64
CA GLY A 17 5.43 -3.48 1.42
C GLY A 17 6.13 -2.70 0.31
N VAL A 18 5.44 -2.46 -0.82
CA VAL A 18 5.97 -1.64 -1.91
C VAL A 18 6.25 -0.21 -1.44
N TYR A 19 5.30 0.42 -0.73
CA TYR A 19 5.51 1.78 -0.19
C TYR A 19 6.64 1.85 0.84
N PHE A 20 6.75 0.83 1.69
CA PHE A 20 7.84 0.75 2.67
C PHE A 20 9.19 0.57 1.97
N TYR A 21 9.24 -0.31 0.96
CA TYR A 21 10.46 -0.62 0.22
C TYR A 21 10.95 0.57 -0.61
N ALA A 22 10.04 1.35 -1.22
CA ALA A 22 10.37 2.61 -1.89
C ALA A 22 11.17 3.53 -0.95
N GLY A 23 10.64 3.81 0.24
CA GLY A 23 11.34 4.64 1.23
C GLY A 23 12.60 4.00 1.80
N TYR A 24 12.69 2.67 1.85
CA TYR A 24 13.94 1.99 2.22
C TYR A 24 15.05 2.22 1.18
N LEU A 25 14.73 2.12 -0.11
CA LEU A 25 15.70 2.30 -1.18
C LEU A 25 16.30 3.71 -1.17
N THR A 26 15.47 4.73 -1.01
CA THR A 26 15.94 6.13 -0.98
C THR A 26 16.77 6.43 0.26
N ARG A 27 16.31 6.01 1.45
CA ARG A 27 17.05 6.19 2.72
C ARG A 27 18.40 5.46 2.76
N THR A 28 18.54 4.37 2.03
CA THR A 28 19.80 3.61 1.96
C THR A 28 20.70 4.05 0.80
N GLY A 29 20.32 5.07 0.04
CA GLY A 29 21.06 5.56 -1.13
C GLY A 29 21.14 4.54 -2.27
N LYS A 30 20.23 3.56 -2.29
CA LYS A 30 20.15 2.52 -3.33
C LYS A 30 19.36 2.96 -4.55
N ALA A 31 18.62 4.06 -4.44
CA ALA A 31 17.92 4.71 -5.53
C ALA A 31 18.05 6.23 -5.40
N GLU A 32 18.02 6.90 -6.54
CA GLU A 32 17.99 8.36 -6.62
C GLU A 32 16.61 8.87 -6.17
N ASP A 33 16.64 9.97 -5.40
CA ASP A 33 15.49 10.66 -4.83
C ASP A 33 15.89 12.14 -4.77
N ALA A 34 15.75 12.82 -5.91
CA ALA A 34 16.25 14.18 -6.09
C ALA A 34 15.39 15.23 -5.37
N ASP A 35 14.09 14.97 -5.21
CA ASP A 35 13.14 15.89 -4.59
C ASP A 35 12.94 15.65 -3.07
N GLY A 36 13.45 14.52 -2.55
CA GLY A 36 13.44 14.18 -1.14
C GLY A 36 12.09 13.66 -0.63
N ASN A 37 11.24 13.15 -1.52
CA ASN A 37 9.89 12.67 -1.17
C ASN A 37 9.87 11.21 -0.65
N PHE A 38 11.04 10.56 -0.54
CA PHE A 38 11.21 9.15 -0.17
C PHE A 38 10.63 8.15 -1.17
N ILE A 39 10.59 8.50 -2.45
CA ILE A 39 10.20 7.65 -3.56
C ILE A 39 11.37 7.65 -4.56
N PRO A 40 11.78 6.49 -5.08
CA PRO A 40 12.75 6.45 -6.16
C PRO A 40 12.27 7.24 -7.38
N ASP A 41 13.09 8.13 -7.94
CA ASP A 41 12.72 8.97 -9.10
C ASP A 41 12.25 8.11 -10.28
N SER A 42 12.98 7.01 -10.56
CA SER A 42 12.61 6.04 -11.59
C SER A 42 11.24 5.40 -11.37
N TRP A 43 10.78 5.30 -10.12
CA TRP A 43 9.47 4.75 -9.80
C TRP A 43 8.38 5.80 -9.91
N GLU A 44 8.70 7.06 -9.60
CA GLU A 44 7.80 8.17 -9.80
C GLU A 44 7.53 8.41 -11.29
N GLU A 45 8.55 8.30 -12.15
CA GLU A 45 8.38 8.44 -13.61
C GLU A 45 7.45 7.35 -14.19
N ASN A 46 7.59 6.10 -13.73
CA ASN A 46 6.84 4.96 -14.27
C ASN A 46 5.50 4.72 -13.57
N PHE A 47 5.41 5.05 -12.28
CA PHE A 47 4.30 4.70 -11.38
C PHE A 47 3.87 5.87 -10.49
N GLY A 48 4.13 7.12 -10.88
CA GLY A 48 3.81 8.31 -10.09
C GLY A 48 2.35 8.39 -9.64
N TRP A 49 1.41 7.88 -10.45
CA TRP A 49 -0.01 7.77 -10.06
C TRP A 49 -0.22 6.88 -8.82
N PHE A 50 0.56 5.80 -8.66
CA PHE A 50 0.43 4.86 -7.55
C PHE A 50 0.99 5.42 -6.25
N PHE A 51 2.05 6.24 -6.33
CA PHE A 51 2.66 6.89 -5.17
C PHE A 51 1.91 8.16 -4.77
N SER A 52 1.48 8.99 -5.73
CA SER A 52 0.64 10.17 -5.47
C SER A 52 -0.72 9.79 -4.87
N ALA A 53 -1.33 8.68 -5.32
CA ALA A 53 -2.59 8.18 -4.78
C ALA A 53 -2.44 7.30 -3.52
N LYS A 54 -1.24 7.17 -2.94
CA LYS A 54 -0.96 6.28 -1.80
C LYS A 54 -1.97 6.40 -0.67
N GLY A 55 -2.29 7.63 -0.26
CA GLY A 55 -3.27 7.88 0.80
C GLY A 55 -4.66 7.34 0.45
N LEU A 56 -5.13 7.62 -0.77
CA LEU A 56 -6.43 7.17 -1.26
C LEU A 56 -6.50 5.65 -1.40
N ILE A 57 -5.44 5.02 -1.94
CA ILE A 57 -5.35 3.56 -2.10
C ILE A 57 -5.41 2.89 -0.73
N MET A 58 -4.60 3.34 0.24
CA MET A 58 -4.59 2.76 1.58
C MET A 58 -5.90 2.98 2.32
N PHE A 59 -6.55 4.13 2.13
CA PHE A 59 -7.87 4.41 2.69
C PHE A 59 -8.94 3.46 2.12
N ALA A 60 -8.98 3.29 0.80
CA ALA A 60 -9.94 2.39 0.15
C ALA A 60 -9.73 0.93 0.58
N LEU A 61 -8.48 0.47 0.64
CA LEU A 61 -8.15 -0.87 1.13
C LEU A 61 -8.56 -1.07 2.59
N GLY A 62 -8.36 -0.06 3.45
CA GLY A 62 -8.78 -0.09 4.84
C GLY A 62 -10.31 -0.16 5.00
N LEU A 63 -11.06 0.65 4.24
CA LEU A 63 -12.52 0.58 4.22
C LEU A 63 -13.03 -0.79 3.77
N LEU A 64 -12.41 -1.34 2.73
CA LEU A 64 -12.80 -2.63 2.17
C LEU A 64 -12.50 -3.76 3.16
N LEU A 65 -11.34 -3.73 3.83
CA LEU A 65 -11.03 -4.68 4.90
C LEU A 65 -12.02 -4.57 6.06
N GLY A 66 -12.30 -3.34 6.53
CA GLY A 66 -13.25 -3.11 7.62
C GLY A 66 -14.66 -3.62 7.31
N TYR A 67 -15.16 -3.34 6.11
CA TYR A 67 -16.45 -3.85 5.64
C TYR A 67 -16.48 -5.38 5.63
N VAL A 68 -15.47 -6.02 5.05
CA VAL A 68 -15.40 -7.47 4.93
C VAL A 68 -15.31 -8.14 6.31
N LEU A 69 -14.52 -7.58 7.23
CA LEU A 69 -14.42 -8.07 8.60
C LEU A 69 -15.75 -7.92 9.34
N GLY A 70 -16.44 -6.78 9.21
CA GLY A 70 -17.74 -6.57 9.84
C GLY A 70 -18.82 -7.52 9.33
N VAL A 71 -18.81 -7.85 8.03
CA VAL A 71 -19.75 -8.84 7.46
C VAL A 71 -19.39 -10.27 7.87
N GLN A 72 -18.10 -10.62 7.89
CA GLN A 72 -17.64 -11.98 8.20
C GLN A 72 -17.69 -12.31 9.69
N PHE A 73 -17.50 -11.30 10.54
CA PHE A 73 -17.40 -11.42 11.98
C PHE A 73 -18.32 -10.42 12.70
N PRO A 74 -19.65 -10.54 12.50
CA PRO A 74 -20.61 -9.57 13.02
C PRO A 74 -20.67 -9.52 14.55
N ASP A 75 -20.24 -10.58 15.25
CA ASP A 75 -20.27 -10.66 16.71
C ASP A 75 -18.99 -10.13 17.38
N ILE A 76 -17.99 -9.71 16.59
CA ILE A 76 -16.69 -9.22 17.09
C ILE A 76 -16.70 -7.68 17.25
N PHE A 77 -17.69 -6.98 16.70
CA PHE A 77 -17.75 -5.51 16.65
C PHE A 77 -19.12 -4.95 17.05
#